data_AF-A0AAW4YDL6-F1
#
_entry.id   AF-A0AAW4YDL6-F1
#
_cell.length_a   1.000
_cell.length_b   1.000
_cell.length_c   1.000
_cell.angle_alpha   90.00
_cell.angle_beta   90.00
_cell.angle_gamma   90.00
#
_symmetry.space_group_name_H-M   'P 1'
#
loop_
_entity.id
_entity.type
_entity.pdbx_description
1 polymer ?
#
loop_
_entity_poly.entity_id
_entity_poly.type
_entity_poly.pdbx_seq_one_letter_code
_entity_poly.pdbx_strand_id
1 'polypeptide(L)'
;QALNGNDNLANAKQQAKQQLVNLTHLNDAQKQSVESQITQASLVTDVTTINQKAQALDHAMELLRNSIADNQATLASEDYHDATAQRQNDYNQAVTAANNIINQTTSPTMNPDDVNRATTQVNNTKVALDGDENLVAAKQQANNRLDQLDHLNNAQKQQLQSQIARSSDIAAVNGHKQTAESLNTAMGNLINAIADHQVVEQRGNFVNADTDKQTAYTTAVNEAEAMINKQT
;
A
#
# COMPACT_ATOMS: atom_id res chain seq x y z
N GLN A 1 -39.81 17.62 57.41
CA GLN A 1 -39.22 17.84 56.08
C GLN A 1 -39.03 16.47 55.45
N ALA A 2 -39.60 16.20 54.28
CA ALA A 2 -39.49 14.90 53.63
C ALA A 2 -38.22 14.86 52.77
N LEU A 3 -37.30 13.93 53.07
CA LEU A 3 -36.09 13.70 52.27
C LEU A 3 -36.45 12.85 51.05
N ASN A 4 -36.08 13.28 49.84
CA ASN A 4 -36.48 12.66 48.56
C ASN A 4 -35.30 12.07 47.76
N GLY A 5 -34.22 11.68 48.43
CA GLY A 5 -32.99 11.20 47.77
C GLY A 5 -33.19 9.94 46.92
N ASN A 6 -34.04 9.01 47.38
CA ASN A 6 -34.32 7.77 46.65
C ASN A 6 -35.04 8.02 45.33
N ASP A 7 -36.02 8.93 45.31
CA ASP A 7 -36.74 9.31 44.11
C ASP A 7 -35.82 10.01 43.11
N ASN A 8 -34.96 10.91 43.61
CA ASN A 8 -33.96 11.59 42.79
C ASN A 8 -32.99 10.57 42.13
N LEU A 9 -32.53 9.56 42.88
CA LEU A 9 -31.67 8.50 42.36
C LEU A 9 -32.38 7.64 41.32
N ALA A 10 -33.62 7.24 41.58
CA ALA A 10 -34.42 6.44 40.64
C ALA A 10 -34.64 7.19 39.31
N ASN A 11 -34.99 8.48 39.39
CA ASN A 11 -35.15 9.34 38.21
C ASN A 11 -33.84 9.49 37.44
N ALA A 12 -32.72 9.73 38.13
CA ALA A 12 -31.41 9.84 37.50
C ALA A 12 -31.03 8.54 36.75
N LYS A 13 -31.26 7.37 37.37
CA LYS A 13 -31.01 6.08 36.73
C LYS A 13 -31.87 5.88 35.48
N GLN A 14 -33.15 6.22 35.55
CA GLN A 14 -34.05 6.09 34.40
C GLN A 14 -33.60 6.96 33.22
N GLN A 15 -33.24 8.22 33.49
CA GLN A 15 -32.73 9.13 32.47
C GLN A 15 -31.41 8.65 31.87
N ALA A 16 -30.46 8.18 32.69
CA ALA A 16 -29.20 7.64 32.21
C ALA A 16 -29.40 6.39 31.32
N LYS A 17 -30.34 5.50 31.68
CA LYS A 17 -30.69 4.36 30.83
C LYS A 17 -31.28 4.79 29.49
N GLN A 18 -32.13 5.82 29.47
CA GLN A 18 -32.66 6.36 28.22
C GLN A 18 -31.56 6.98 27.34
N GLN A 19 -30.60 7.68 27.94
CA GLN A 19 -29.47 8.26 27.20
C GLN A 19 -28.55 7.19 26.64
N LEU A 20 -28.29 6.11 27.38
CA LEU A 20 -27.51 4.95 26.93
C LEU A 20 -28.07 4.32 25.63
N VAL A 21 -29.39 4.29 25.47
CA VAL A 21 -30.02 3.76 24.24
C VAL A 21 -29.60 4.57 23.00
N ASN A 22 -29.37 5.88 23.15
CA ASN A 22 -28.98 6.77 22.05
C ASN A 22 -27.48 6.72 21.71
N LEU A 23 -26.67 6.01 22.49
CA LEU A 23 -25.25 5.79 22.20
C LEU A 23 -25.13 4.68 21.16
N THR A 24 -24.92 5.03 19.88
CA THR A 24 -25.05 4.10 18.75
C THR A 24 -23.76 3.38 18.39
N HIS A 25 -22.62 3.77 18.96
CA HIS A 25 -21.30 3.24 18.63
C HIS A 25 -20.76 2.29 19.71
N LEU A 26 -21.32 2.26 20.90
CA LEU A 26 -20.99 1.22 21.87
C LEU A 26 -21.36 -0.17 21.33
N ASN A 27 -20.48 -1.16 21.53
CA ASN A 27 -20.84 -2.56 21.32
C ASN A 27 -21.79 -3.06 22.44
N ASP A 28 -22.45 -4.20 22.23
CA ASP A 28 -23.48 -4.69 23.15
C ASP A 28 -22.94 -4.97 24.55
N ALA A 29 -21.72 -5.50 24.65
CA ALA A 29 -21.07 -5.77 25.93
C ALA A 29 -20.77 -4.48 26.71
N GLN A 30 -20.31 -3.42 26.00
CA GLN A 30 -20.11 -2.10 26.59
C GLN A 30 -21.44 -1.53 27.10
N LYS A 31 -22.51 -1.59 26.29
CA LYS A 31 -23.85 -1.14 26.72
C LYS A 31 -24.32 -1.88 27.98
N GLN A 32 -24.19 -3.20 27.99
CA GLN A 32 -24.56 -4.02 29.14
C GLN A 32 -23.75 -3.66 30.40
N SER A 33 -22.44 -3.42 30.25
CA SER A 33 -21.57 -2.99 31.34
C SER A 33 -22.00 -1.62 31.91
N VAL A 34 -22.27 -0.64 31.05
CA VAL A 34 -22.78 0.68 31.47
C VAL A 34 -24.13 0.54 32.16
N GLU A 35 -25.06 -0.25 31.62
CA GLU A 35 -26.38 -0.44 32.22
C GLU A 35 -26.28 -1.07 33.63
N SER A 36 -25.39 -2.04 33.80
CA SER A 36 -25.11 -2.66 35.10
C SER A 36 -24.56 -1.64 36.09
N GLN A 37 -23.61 -0.81 35.68
CA GLN A 37 -23.06 0.28 36.51
C GLN A 37 -24.14 1.29 36.92
N ILE A 38 -24.99 1.74 35.99
CA ILE A 38 -26.12 2.65 36.29
C ILE A 38 -27.05 2.00 37.32
N THR A 39 -27.37 0.71 37.14
CA THR A 39 -28.26 -0.02 38.04
C THR A 39 -27.69 -0.12 39.46
N GLN A 40 -26.38 -0.34 39.58
CA GLN A 40 -25.68 -0.49 40.87
C GLN A 40 -25.32 0.84 41.56
N ALA A 41 -25.32 1.96 40.84
CA ALA A 41 -24.97 3.27 41.40
C ALA A 41 -25.81 3.64 42.63
N SER A 42 -25.16 4.16 43.68
CA SER A 42 -25.82 4.52 44.94
C SER A 42 -26.10 6.02 45.06
N LEU A 43 -25.44 6.85 44.23
CA LEU A 43 -25.56 8.30 44.24
C LEU A 43 -25.93 8.83 42.86
N VAL A 44 -26.66 9.94 42.82
CA VAL A 44 -26.98 10.67 41.57
C VAL A 44 -25.70 11.14 40.87
N THR A 45 -24.67 11.50 41.64
CA THR A 45 -23.35 11.89 41.12
C THR A 45 -22.64 10.74 40.43
N ASP A 46 -22.78 9.51 40.93
CA ASP A 46 -22.20 8.31 40.31
C ASP A 46 -22.89 8.04 38.97
N VAL A 47 -24.23 8.09 38.93
CA VAL A 47 -25.02 7.94 37.70
C VAL A 47 -24.58 8.97 36.65
N THR A 48 -24.41 10.23 37.07
CA THR A 48 -23.95 11.31 36.19
C THR A 48 -22.56 11.01 35.63
N THR A 49 -21.63 10.56 36.49
CA THR A 49 -20.25 10.22 36.10
C THR A 49 -20.21 9.02 35.13
N ILE A 50 -21.00 7.98 35.39
CA ILE A 50 -21.10 6.79 34.54
C ILE A 50 -21.58 7.18 33.15
N ASN A 51 -22.60 8.03 33.07
CA ASN A 51 -23.15 8.48 31.80
C ASN A 51 -22.19 9.38 30.99
N GLN A 52 -21.43 10.26 31.66
CA GLN A 52 -20.36 11.03 31.02
C GLN A 52 -19.27 10.12 30.44
N LYS A 53 -18.86 9.09 31.18
CA LYS A 53 -17.90 8.09 30.68
C LYS A 53 -18.46 7.28 29.50
N ALA A 54 -19.74 6.93 29.53
CA ALA A 54 -20.40 6.23 28.43
C ALA A 54 -20.42 7.07 27.15
N GLN A 55 -20.70 8.38 27.25
CA GLN A 55 -20.64 9.30 26.12
C GLN A 55 -19.22 9.42 25.55
N ALA A 56 -18.20 9.55 26.41
CA ALA A 56 -16.81 9.59 25.97
C ALA A 56 -16.38 8.28 25.30
N LEU A 57 -16.82 7.13 25.83
CA LEU A 57 -16.56 5.83 25.24
C LEU A 57 -17.26 5.67 23.88
N ASP A 58 -18.51 6.12 23.75
CA ASP A 58 -19.26 6.07 22.49
C ASP A 58 -18.54 6.87 21.41
N HIS A 59 -18.09 8.08 21.73
CA HIS A 59 -17.31 8.90 20.80
C HIS A 59 -15.96 8.25 20.42
N ALA A 60 -15.23 7.68 21.39
CA ALA A 60 -14.00 6.93 21.07
C ALA A 60 -14.28 5.74 20.13
N MET A 61 -15.40 5.05 20.33
CA MET A 61 -15.84 3.92 19.51
C MET A 61 -16.32 4.33 18.11
N GLU A 62 -16.87 5.54 17.96
CA GLU A 62 -17.13 6.17 16.67
C GLU A 62 -15.83 6.40 15.90
N LEU A 63 -14.85 7.04 16.53
CA LEU A 63 -13.53 7.30 15.94
C LEU A 63 -12.83 6.00 15.53
N LEU A 64 -12.87 4.96 16.37
CA LEU A 64 -12.29 3.66 16.07
C LEU A 64 -12.93 3.02 14.83
N ARG A 65 -14.27 3.05 14.71
CA ARG A 65 -14.96 2.54 13.52
C ARG A 65 -14.60 3.32 12.27
N ASN A 66 -14.55 4.65 12.37
CA ASN A 66 -14.17 5.50 11.26
C ASN A 66 -12.74 5.22 10.79
N SER A 67 -11.81 4.93 11.71
CA SER A 67 -10.40 4.64 11.36
C SER A 67 -10.21 3.39 10.49
N ILE A 68 -11.15 2.43 10.55
CA ILE A 68 -11.11 1.19 9.77
C ILE A 68 -12.14 1.15 8.63
N ALA A 69 -12.91 2.23 8.43
CA ALA A 69 -14.01 2.25 7.47
C ALA A 69 -13.54 2.07 6.02
N ASP A 70 -12.33 2.54 5.70
CA ASP A 70 -11.72 2.43 4.37
C ASP A 70 -10.64 1.33 4.28
N ASN A 71 -10.68 0.36 5.19
CA ASN A 71 -9.74 -0.76 5.20
C ASN A 71 -9.69 -1.50 3.86
N GLN A 72 -10.84 -1.76 3.23
CA GLN A 72 -10.88 -2.44 1.94
C GLN A 72 -10.19 -1.62 0.84
N ALA A 73 -10.35 -0.30 0.84
CA ALA A 73 -9.70 0.57 -0.13
C ALA A 73 -8.18 0.64 0.11
N THR A 74 -7.77 0.67 1.39
CA THR A 74 -6.35 0.64 1.77
C THR A 74 -5.68 -0.67 1.31
N LEU A 75 -6.30 -1.82 1.57
CA LEU A 75 -5.79 -3.14 1.19
C LEU A 75 -5.72 -3.37 -0.34
N ALA A 76 -6.46 -2.58 -1.12
CA ALA A 76 -6.46 -2.62 -2.58
C ALA A 76 -5.55 -1.56 -3.22
N SER A 77 -4.90 -0.72 -2.41
CA SER A 77 -4.01 0.33 -2.91
C SER A 77 -2.61 -0.20 -3.20
N GLU A 78 -1.93 0.39 -4.19
CA GLU A 78 -0.53 0.06 -4.47
C GLU A 78 0.38 0.46 -3.30
N ASP A 79 0.06 1.53 -2.58
CA ASP A 79 0.81 1.90 -1.36
C ASP A 79 0.80 0.77 -0.32
N TYR A 80 -0.28 -0.01 -0.22
CA TYR A 80 -0.27 -1.23 0.59
C TYR A 80 0.44 -2.40 -0.11
N HIS A 81 0.17 -2.65 -1.38
CA HIS A 81 0.72 -3.82 -2.09
C HIS A 81 2.25 -3.79 -2.25
N ASP A 82 2.79 -2.61 -2.54
CA ASP A 82 4.23 -2.37 -2.70
C ASP A 82 4.92 -1.99 -1.38
N ALA A 83 4.18 -1.83 -0.28
CA ALA A 83 4.77 -1.62 1.04
C ALA A 83 5.61 -2.81 1.49
N THR A 84 6.55 -2.55 2.38
CA THR A 84 7.34 -3.61 3.02
C THR A 84 6.44 -4.52 3.84
N ALA A 85 6.81 -5.80 3.92
CA ALA A 85 6.06 -6.80 4.68
C ALA A 85 5.85 -6.40 6.16
N GLN A 86 6.81 -5.67 6.75
CA GLN A 86 6.66 -5.17 8.11
C GLN A 86 5.52 -4.14 8.21
N ARG A 87 5.44 -3.17 7.29
CA ARG A 87 4.39 -2.14 7.29
C ARG A 87 3.01 -2.73 7.03
N GLN A 88 2.91 -3.66 6.08
CA GLN A 88 1.67 -4.42 5.84
C GLN A 88 1.21 -5.14 7.12
N ASN A 89 2.13 -5.83 7.79
CA ASN A 89 1.82 -6.54 9.03
C ASN A 89 1.40 -5.60 10.16
N ASP A 90 2.08 -4.48 10.34
CA ASP A 90 1.76 -3.48 11.37
C ASP A 90 0.35 -2.90 11.14
N TYR A 91 0.00 -2.57 9.89
CA TYR A 91 -1.33 -2.11 9.52
C TYR A 91 -2.41 -3.17 9.81
N ASN A 92 -2.20 -4.39 9.33
CA ASN A 92 -3.14 -5.50 9.52
C ASN A 92 -3.36 -5.84 11.01
N GLN A 93 -2.29 -5.80 11.82
CA GLN A 93 -2.39 -6.01 13.26
C GLN A 93 -3.18 -4.89 13.95
N ALA A 94 -2.96 -3.64 13.56
CA ALA A 94 -3.71 -2.50 14.10
C ALA A 94 -5.21 -2.60 13.77
N VAL A 95 -5.55 -2.92 12.52
CA VAL A 95 -6.94 -3.13 12.07
C VAL A 95 -7.57 -4.32 12.78
N THR A 96 -6.82 -5.41 13.00
CA THR A 96 -7.29 -6.57 13.76
C THR A 96 -7.58 -6.20 15.22
N ALA A 97 -6.69 -5.45 15.87
CA ALA A 97 -6.89 -4.98 17.23
C ALA A 97 -8.12 -4.06 17.35
N ALA A 98 -8.31 -3.16 16.40
CA ALA A 98 -9.51 -2.31 16.32
C ALA A 98 -10.79 -3.13 16.17
N ASN A 99 -10.81 -4.10 15.24
CA ASN A 99 -11.93 -5.01 15.05
C ASN A 99 -12.24 -5.85 16.29
N ASN A 100 -11.21 -6.28 17.03
CA ASN A 100 -11.40 -7.01 18.28
C ASN A 100 -12.14 -6.15 19.32
N ILE A 101 -11.75 -4.89 19.50
CA ILE A 101 -12.44 -3.96 20.42
C ILE A 101 -13.89 -3.72 19.95
N ILE A 102 -14.11 -3.50 18.66
CA ILE A 102 -15.44 -3.28 18.09
C ILE A 102 -16.38 -4.47 18.34
N ASN A 103 -15.86 -5.69 18.21
CA ASN A 103 -16.66 -6.92 18.25
C ASN A 103 -16.60 -7.68 19.59
N GLN A 104 -16.03 -7.09 20.64
CA GLN A 104 -15.97 -7.71 21.97
C GLN A 104 -17.38 -8.02 22.49
N THR A 105 -17.64 -9.30 22.77
CA THR A 105 -18.92 -9.77 23.32
C THR A 105 -18.85 -10.09 24.81
N THR A 106 -17.65 -10.20 25.37
CA THR A 106 -17.39 -10.43 26.79
C THR A 106 -16.19 -9.59 27.23
N SER A 107 -16.18 -9.18 28.50
CA SER A 107 -15.11 -8.34 29.08
C SER A 107 -14.69 -7.16 28.18
N PRO A 108 -15.64 -6.26 27.84
CA PRO A 108 -15.40 -5.21 26.87
C PRO A 108 -14.36 -4.20 27.36
N THR A 109 -13.68 -3.57 26.41
CA THR A 109 -12.84 -2.39 26.66
C THR A 109 -13.73 -1.22 27.05
N MET A 110 -13.66 -0.80 28.31
CA MET A 110 -14.51 0.27 28.87
C MET A 110 -13.82 1.63 28.96
N ASN A 111 -12.50 1.67 28.78
CA ASN A 111 -11.70 2.88 28.89
C ASN A 111 -11.59 3.58 27.53
N PRO A 112 -12.11 4.81 27.37
CA PRO A 112 -12.01 5.56 26.12
C PRO A 112 -10.56 5.75 25.64
N ASP A 113 -9.59 5.88 26.56
CA ASP A 113 -8.19 6.09 26.19
C ASP A 113 -7.58 4.86 25.49
N ASP A 114 -7.99 3.66 25.89
CA ASP A 114 -7.53 2.42 25.25
C ASP A 114 -8.13 2.27 23.85
N VAL A 115 -9.39 2.69 23.65
CA VAL A 115 -10.05 2.76 22.34
C VAL A 115 -9.38 3.81 21.43
N ASN A 116 -9.07 4.99 21.97
CA ASN A 116 -8.36 6.04 21.25
C ASN A 116 -6.93 5.64 20.88
N ARG A 117 -6.25 4.84 21.72
CA ARG A 117 -4.93 4.28 21.40
C ARG A 117 -5.02 3.33 20.20
N ALA A 118 -6.03 2.46 20.14
CA ALA A 118 -6.24 1.58 19.00
C ALA A 118 -6.53 2.38 17.70
N THR A 119 -7.35 3.43 17.80
CA THR A 119 -7.63 4.36 16.69
C THR A 119 -6.33 5.00 16.18
N THR A 120 -5.51 5.52 17.10
CA THR A 120 -4.22 6.14 16.79
C THR A 120 -3.28 5.14 16.12
N GLN A 121 -3.25 3.90 16.60
CA GLN A 121 -2.41 2.85 16.03
C GLN A 121 -2.80 2.57 14.57
N VAL A 122 -4.10 2.42 14.26
CA VAL A 122 -4.58 2.22 12.89
C VAL A 122 -4.17 3.37 11.98
N ASN A 123 -4.39 4.61 12.41
CA ASN A 123 -4.03 5.78 11.60
C ASN A 123 -2.51 5.88 11.38
N ASN A 124 -1.71 5.63 12.41
CA ASN A 124 -0.25 5.71 12.30
C ASN A 124 0.32 4.61 11.41
N THR A 125 -0.17 3.37 11.51
CA THR A 125 0.32 2.28 10.66
C THR A 125 -0.14 2.41 9.23
N LYS A 126 -1.32 2.99 9.00
CA LYS A 126 -1.79 3.34 7.65
C LYS A 126 -0.90 4.38 6.98
N VAL A 127 -0.61 5.48 7.68
CA VAL A 127 0.30 6.53 7.18
C VAL A 127 1.74 6.02 7.01
N ALA A 128 2.11 4.95 7.72
CA ALA A 128 3.42 4.34 7.63
C ALA A 128 3.55 3.29 6.52
N LEU A 129 2.49 2.99 5.75
CA LEU A 129 2.63 2.28 4.50
C LEU A 129 3.62 3.05 3.61
N ASP A 130 4.47 2.31 2.91
CA ASP A 130 5.64 2.84 2.21
C ASP A 130 5.74 2.33 0.77
N GLY A 131 4.63 1.90 0.17
CA GLY A 131 4.60 1.33 -1.16
C GLY A 131 4.88 2.36 -2.24
N ASP A 132 4.37 3.58 -2.10
CA ASP A 132 4.65 4.68 -3.03
C ASP A 132 6.15 5.04 -3.02
N GLU A 133 6.78 5.12 -1.85
CA GLU A 133 8.22 5.35 -1.71
C GLU A 133 9.04 4.19 -2.30
N ASN A 134 8.62 2.94 -2.06
CA ASN A 134 9.27 1.76 -2.60
C ASN A 134 9.19 1.75 -4.14
N LEU A 135 8.06 2.17 -4.72
CA LEU A 135 7.90 2.30 -6.17
C LEU A 135 8.85 3.36 -6.75
N VAL A 136 8.95 4.53 -6.12
CA VAL A 136 9.91 5.57 -6.55
C VAL A 136 11.34 5.05 -6.50
N ALA A 137 11.72 4.35 -5.42
CA ALA A 137 13.04 3.74 -5.28
C ALA A 137 13.29 2.68 -6.37
N ALA A 138 12.31 1.83 -6.65
CA ALA A 138 12.40 0.81 -7.70
C ALA A 138 12.60 1.44 -9.09
N LYS A 139 11.85 2.51 -9.42
CA LYS A 139 12.02 3.26 -10.67
C LYS A 139 13.43 3.83 -10.81
N GLN A 140 13.96 4.42 -9.74
CA GLN A 140 15.32 4.96 -9.74
C GLN A 140 16.36 3.85 -9.95
N GLN A 141 16.22 2.72 -9.26
CA GLN A 141 17.13 1.58 -9.43
C GLN A 141 17.07 0.99 -10.85
N ALA A 142 15.87 0.90 -11.43
CA ALA A 142 15.69 0.41 -12.80
C ALA A 142 16.33 1.37 -13.82
N ASN A 143 16.18 2.68 -13.66
CA ASN A 143 16.85 3.67 -14.51
C ASN A 143 18.38 3.62 -14.38
N ASN A 144 18.90 3.54 -13.15
CA ASN A 144 20.35 3.39 -12.93
C ASN A 144 20.89 2.13 -13.60
N ARG A 145 20.13 1.03 -13.53
CA ARG A 145 20.50 -0.23 -14.20
C ARG A 145 20.48 -0.08 -15.72
N LEU A 146 19.44 0.56 -16.27
CA LEU A 146 19.28 0.82 -17.70
C LEU A 146 20.43 1.69 -18.25
N ASP A 147 20.88 2.67 -17.49
CA ASP A 147 21.99 3.54 -17.90
C ASP A 147 23.31 2.76 -18.03
N GLN A 148 23.52 1.74 -17.19
CA GLN A 148 24.67 0.83 -17.21
C GLN A 148 24.63 -0.24 -18.32
N LEU A 149 23.58 -0.27 -19.15
CA LEU A 149 23.51 -1.21 -20.28
C LEU A 149 24.20 -0.61 -21.51
N ASP A 150 25.30 -1.24 -21.94
CA ASP A 150 26.23 -0.66 -22.92
C ASP A 150 25.87 -0.92 -24.39
N HIS A 151 25.00 -1.89 -24.67
CA HIS A 151 24.68 -2.27 -26.05
C HIS A 151 23.35 -1.69 -26.56
N LEU A 152 22.55 -1.09 -25.66
CA LEU A 152 21.30 -0.45 -26.05
C LEU A 152 21.58 0.89 -26.74
N ASN A 153 20.87 1.13 -27.84
CA ASN A 153 20.90 2.42 -28.51
C ASN A 153 20.03 3.47 -27.77
N ASN A 154 20.17 4.74 -28.15
CA ASN A 154 19.50 5.84 -27.46
C ASN A 154 17.97 5.74 -27.52
N ALA A 155 17.42 5.34 -28.68
CA ALA A 155 15.97 5.21 -28.85
C ALA A 155 15.39 4.10 -27.94
N GLN A 156 16.09 2.96 -27.81
CA GLN A 156 15.73 1.87 -26.92
C GLN A 156 15.78 2.30 -25.44
N LYS A 157 16.85 3.00 -25.04
CA LYS A 157 16.97 3.53 -23.68
C LYS A 157 15.85 4.52 -23.36
N GLN A 158 15.58 5.47 -24.24
CA GLN A 158 14.50 6.44 -24.06
C GLN A 158 13.13 5.77 -23.92
N GLN A 159 12.83 4.78 -24.76
CA GLN A 159 11.58 4.05 -24.68
C GLN A 159 11.44 3.32 -23.34
N LEU A 160 12.48 2.63 -22.88
CA LEU A 160 12.49 1.91 -21.61
C LEU A 160 12.41 2.85 -20.41
N GLN A 161 13.12 3.98 -20.43
CA GLN A 161 13.00 5.04 -19.41
C GLN A 161 11.56 5.54 -19.32
N SER A 162 10.90 5.75 -20.48
CA SER A 162 9.51 6.20 -20.55
C SER A 162 8.52 5.15 -20.03
N GLN A 163 8.81 3.86 -20.21
CA GLN A 163 8.01 2.76 -19.67
C GLN A 163 8.16 2.67 -18.14
N ILE A 164 9.39 2.69 -17.63
CA ILE A 164 9.70 2.69 -16.19
C ILE A 164 9.02 3.88 -15.49
N ALA A 165 9.08 5.08 -16.08
CA ALA A 165 8.46 6.27 -15.51
C ALA A 165 6.93 6.12 -15.34
N ARG A 166 6.26 5.46 -16.30
CA ARG A 166 4.80 5.27 -16.32
C ARG A 166 4.32 4.05 -15.53
N SER A 167 5.20 3.20 -15.03
CA SER A 167 4.80 2.02 -14.24
C SER A 167 4.00 2.43 -13.01
N SER A 168 2.90 1.71 -12.74
CA SER A 168 2.00 1.91 -11.60
C SER A 168 2.47 1.20 -10.33
N ASP A 169 3.33 0.20 -10.47
CA ASP A 169 3.70 -0.74 -9.41
C ASP A 169 5.12 -1.30 -9.64
N ILE A 170 5.70 -1.87 -8.58
CA ILE A 170 7.08 -2.40 -8.59
C ILE A 170 7.21 -3.59 -9.55
N ALA A 171 6.16 -4.39 -9.73
CA ALA A 171 6.19 -5.56 -10.61
C ALA A 171 6.40 -5.15 -12.08
N ALA A 172 5.68 -4.12 -12.54
CA ALA A 172 5.82 -3.54 -13.86
C ALA A 172 7.23 -2.94 -14.07
N VAL A 173 7.74 -2.20 -13.08
CA VAL A 173 9.12 -1.67 -13.11
C VAL A 173 10.14 -2.81 -13.29
N ASN A 174 10.00 -3.88 -12.53
CA ASN A 174 10.87 -5.05 -12.64
C ASN A 174 10.75 -5.76 -14.00
N GLY A 175 9.56 -5.83 -14.57
CA GLY A 175 9.34 -6.36 -15.93
C GLY A 175 10.07 -5.55 -17.00
N HIS A 176 10.04 -4.22 -16.91
CA HIS A 176 10.80 -3.35 -17.83
C HIS A 176 12.31 -3.47 -17.64
N LYS A 177 12.79 -3.61 -16.40
CA LYS A 177 14.20 -3.88 -16.11
C LYS A 177 14.67 -5.20 -16.76
N GLN A 178 13.91 -6.27 -16.65
CA GLN A 178 14.24 -7.56 -17.29
C GLN A 178 14.22 -7.47 -18.82
N THR A 179 13.26 -6.71 -19.37
CA THR A 179 13.18 -6.43 -20.81
C THR A 179 14.43 -5.70 -21.28
N ALA A 180 14.89 -4.69 -20.53
CA ALA A 180 16.10 -3.95 -20.83
C ALA A 180 17.34 -4.85 -20.86
N GLU A 181 17.51 -5.72 -19.87
CA GLU A 181 18.65 -6.65 -19.78
C GLU A 181 18.66 -7.68 -20.92
N SER A 182 17.48 -8.20 -21.27
CA SER A 182 17.30 -9.14 -22.38
C SER A 182 17.61 -8.48 -23.72
N LEU A 183 17.10 -7.26 -23.94
CA LEU A 183 17.36 -6.49 -25.15
C LEU A 183 18.84 -6.12 -25.25
N ASN A 184 19.49 -5.73 -24.16
CA ASN A 184 20.92 -5.43 -24.15
C ASN A 184 21.77 -6.64 -24.55
N THR A 185 21.37 -7.83 -24.11
CA THR A 185 22.03 -9.08 -24.49
C THR A 185 21.86 -9.35 -26.00
N ALA A 186 20.65 -9.20 -26.52
CA ALA A 186 20.37 -9.37 -27.94
C ALA A 186 21.13 -8.36 -28.80
N MET A 187 21.20 -7.09 -28.38
CA MET A 187 21.97 -6.06 -29.07
C MET A 187 23.47 -6.35 -29.04
N GLY A 188 24.02 -6.82 -27.91
CA GLY A 188 25.41 -7.26 -27.83
C GLY A 188 25.71 -8.41 -28.80
N ASN A 189 24.80 -9.37 -28.91
CA ASN A 189 24.93 -10.46 -29.88
C ASN A 189 24.89 -9.96 -31.33
N LEU A 190 24.01 -8.99 -31.64
CA LEU A 190 23.94 -8.37 -32.96
C LEU A 190 25.24 -7.61 -33.31
N ILE A 191 25.74 -6.80 -32.37
CA ILE A 191 27.02 -6.08 -32.50
C ILE A 191 28.16 -7.06 -32.78
N ASN A 192 28.25 -8.14 -32.01
CA ASN A 192 29.28 -9.15 -32.18
C ASN A 192 29.16 -9.90 -33.52
N ALA A 193 27.93 -10.18 -33.97
CA ALA A 193 27.69 -10.91 -35.22
C ALA A 193 28.18 -10.15 -36.47
N ILE A 194 28.20 -8.82 -36.42
CA ILE A 194 28.65 -7.97 -37.53
C ILE A 194 30.03 -7.36 -37.32
N ALA A 195 30.68 -7.56 -36.16
CA ALA A 195 31.93 -6.88 -35.81
C ALA A 195 33.04 -7.04 -36.87
N ASP A 196 33.14 -8.22 -37.49
CA ASP A 196 34.17 -8.53 -38.49
C ASP A 196 33.72 -8.30 -39.95
N HIS A 197 32.60 -7.59 -40.18
CA HIS A 197 32.01 -7.51 -41.53
C HIS A 197 32.98 -6.95 -42.59
N GLN A 198 33.76 -5.92 -42.24
CA GLN A 198 34.77 -5.33 -43.13
C GLN A 198 35.86 -6.34 -43.53
N VAL A 199 36.23 -7.25 -42.61
CA VAL A 199 37.20 -8.32 -42.88
C VAL A 199 36.56 -9.39 -43.77
N VAL A 200 35.30 -9.75 -43.51
CA VAL A 200 34.55 -10.71 -44.35
C VAL A 200 34.44 -10.20 -45.79
N GLU A 201 34.11 -8.92 -45.97
CA GLU A 201 33.97 -8.27 -47.29
C GLU A 201 35.28 -8.26 -48.11
N GLN A 202 36.44 -8.36 -47.45
CA GLN A 202 37.76 -8.44 -48.11
C GLN A 202 38.22 -9.88 -48.40
N ARG A 203 37.58 -10.89 -47.81
CA ARG A 203 37.98 -12.29 -48.02
C ARG A 203 37.59 -12.75 -49.42
N GLY A 204 38.46 -13.54 -50.04
CA GLY A 204 38.20 -14.14 -51.35
C GLY A 204 36.89 -14.92 -51.44
N ASN A 205 36.41 -15.49 -50.32
CA ASN A 205 35.11 -16.17 -50.27
C ASN A 205 33.92 -15.21 -50.50
N PHE A 206 33.98 -13.97 -50.01
CA PHE A 206 32.96 -12.96 -50.26
C PHE A 206 33.14 -12.35 -51.65
N VAL A 207 34.35 -11.91 -52.00
CA VAL A 207 34.67 -11.24 -53.27
C VAL A 207 34.33 -12.10 -54.48
N ASN A 208 34.53 -13.42 -54.38
CA ASN A 208 34.21 -14.37 -55.45
C ASN A 208 32.81 -14.99 -55.33
N ALA A 209 31.99 -14.60 -54.34
CA ALA A 209 30.63 -15.11 -54.24
C ALA A 209 29.73 -14.56 -55.35
N ASP A 210 28.63 -15.25 -55.63
CA ASP A 210 27.60 -14.75 -56.53
C ASP A 210 27.05 -13.39 -56.05
N THR A 211 26.66 -12.55 -57.01
CA THR A 211 26.22 -11.16 -56.74
C THR A 211 25.00 -11.09 -55.80
N ASP A 212 24.07 -12.05 -55.88
CA ASP A 212 22.93 -12.17 -54.99
C ASP A 212 23.36 -12.42 -53.53
N LYS A 213 24.36 -13.29 -53.32
CA LYS A 213 24.91 -13.59 -51.98
C LYS A 213 25.67 -12.40 -51.38
N GLN A 214 26.46 -11.69 -52.20
CA GLN A 214 27.14 -10.46 -51.75
C GLN A 214 26.13 -9.39 -51.33
N THR A 215 25.08 -9.19 -52.14
CA THR A 215 24.01 -8.23 -51.89
C THR A 215 23.22 -8.59 -50.62
N ALA A 216 22.87 -9.87 -50.44
CA ALA A 216 22.16 -10.33 -49.26
C ALA A 216 22.96 -10.10 -47.97
N TYR A 217 24.25 -10.42 -47.97
CA TYR A 217 25.13 -10.21 -46.82
C TYR A 217 25.27 -8.73 -46.46
N THR A 218 25.61 -7.89 -47.45
CA THR A 218 25.78 -6.43 -47.23
C THR A 218 24.48 -5.75 -46.82
N THR A 219 23.34 -6.18 -47.36
CA THR A 219 22.02 -5.70 -46.93
C THR A 219 21.76 -6.04 -45.46
N ALA A 220 22.00 -7.29 -45.06
CA ALA A 220 21.81 -7.72 -43.66
C ALA A 220 22.74 -6.98 -42.68
N VAL A 221 24.00 -6.72 -43.07
CA VAL A 221 24.94 -5.90 -42.28
C VAL A 221 24.42 -4.47 -42.15
N ASN A 222 24.02 -3.83 -43.26
CA ASN A 222 23.49 -2.46 -43.25
C ASN A 222 22.23 -2.34 -42.36
N GLU A 223 21.33 -3.33 -42.41
CA GLU A 223 20.16 -3.39 -41.53
C GLU A 223 20.53 -3.53 -40.06
N ALA A 224 21.52 -4.38 -39.74
CA ALA A 224 22.05 -4.54 -38.40
C ALA A 224 22.71 -3.26 -37.86
N GLU A 225 23.53 -2.59 -38.67
CA GLU A 225 24.14 -1.30 -38.34
C GLU A 225 23.09 -0.22 -38.09
N ALA A 226 22.03 -0.18 -38.92
CA ALA A 226 20.91 0.75 -38.73
C ALA A 226 20.16 0.51 -37.41
N MET A 227 19.99 -0.76 -37.01
CA MET A 227 19.39 -1.12 -35.72
C MET A 227 20.28 -0.74 -34.54
N ILE A 228 21.61 -0.90 -34.66
CA ILE A 228 22.58 -0.56 -33.61
C ILE A 228 22.67 0.96 -33.41
N ASN A 229 22.70 1.73 -34.50
CA ASN A 229 22.99 3.17 -34.44
C ASN A 229 21.76 4.08 -34.29
N LYS A 230 20.59 3.54 -33.95
CA LYS A 230 19.35 4.34 -33.88
C LYS A 230 19.41 5.39 -32.75
N GLN A 231 19.33 6.67 -33.11
CA GLN A 231 19.54 7.77 -32.16
C GLN A 231 18.27 8.44 -31.63
N THR A 232 17.13 8.33 -32.33
CA THR A 232 15.82 8.93 -31.96
C THR A 232 14.67 8.15 -32.57
#